data_AF-A0A534ARQ5-F1
#
_entry.id   AF-A0A534ARQ5-F1
#
_cell.length_a   1.000
_cell.length_b   1.000
_cell.length_c   1.000
_cell.angle_alpha   90.00
_cell.angle_beta   90.00
_cell.angle_gamma   90.00
#
_symmetry.space_group_name_H-M   'P 1'
#
loop_
_entity.id
_entity.type
_entity.pdbx_description
1 polymer ?
#
loop_
_entity_poly.entity_id
_entity_poly.type
_entity_poly.pdbx_seq_one_letter_code
_entity_poly.pdbx_strand_id
1 'polypeptide(L)'
;SFSEIPVCVGYRFEGESLDSMPADVERLAGVEPVYESLPGWEKSLSHVRRLADLPPAARAYLDRLQDLAHAPIQYVSVGTHREQIIEVT
;
A
#
# COMPACT_ATOMS: atom_id res chain seq x y z
N SER A 1 5.83 10.06 -10.37
CA SER A 1 4.59 9.95 -9.58
C SER A 1 3.57 9.24 -10.43
N PHE A 2 2.65 8.47 -9.82
CA PHE A 2 1.65 7.69 -10.55
C PHE A 2 0.26 8.34 -10.44
N SER A 3 -0.57 8.14 -11.47
CA SER A 3 -2.00 8.53 -11.51
C SER A 3 -2.89 7.51 -10.80
N GLU A 4 -2.51 6.23 -10.85
CA GLU A 4 -3.14 5.12 -10.13
C GLU A 4 -2.08 4.21 -9.55
N ILE A 5 -2.41 3.53 -8.45
CA ILE A 5 -1.52 2.63 -7.71
C ILE A 5 -2.23 1.28 -7.57
N PRO A 6 -1.79 0.23 -8.28
CA PRO A 6 -2.34 -1.11 -8.09
C PRO A 6 -1.81 -1.70 -6.77
N VAL A 7 -2.72 -2.13 -5.91
CA VAL A 7 -2.42 -2.82 -4.65
C VAL A 7 -2.90 -4.26 -4.76
N CYS A 8 -2.01 -5.22 -4.55
CA CYS A 8 -2.39 -6.63 -4.50
C CYS A 8 -3.15 -6.88 -3.19
N VAL A 9 -4.43 -7.25 -3.31
CA VAL A 9 -5.33 -7.47 -2.16
C VAL A 9 -5.66 -8.94 -1.94
N GLY A 10 -5.15 -9.82 -2.79
CA GLY A 10 -5.40 -11.25 -2.68
C GLY A 10 -4.80 -12.02 -3.84
N TYR A 11 -5.08 -13.32 -3.83
CA TYR A 11 -4.49 -14.27 -4.75
C TYR A 11 -5.56 -15.23 -5.26
N ARG A 12 -5.48 -15.61 -6.53
CA ARG A 12 -6.28 -16.67 -7.13
C ARG A 12 -5.40 -17.77 -7.68
N PHE A 13 -5.84 -19.01 -7.55
CA PHE A 13 -5.15 -20.17 -8.10
C PHE A 13 -6.21 -21.11 -8.67
N GLU A 14 -6.06 -21.48 -9.94
CA GLU A 14 -6.99 -22.38 -10.65
C GLU A 14 -8.46 -21.94 -10.56
N GLY A 15 -8.71 -20.63 -10.51
CA GLY A 15 -10.05 -20.06 -10.44
C GLY A 15 -10.55 -19.75 -9.03
N GLU A 16 -9.95 -20.34 -7.99
CA GLU A 16 -10.33 -20.17 -6.59
C GLU A 16 -9.53 -19.07 -5.88
N SER A 17 -10.16 -18.37 -4.93
CA SER A 17 -9.49 -17.36 -4.12
C SER A 17 -8.70 -18.03 -2.99
N LEU A 18 -7.52 -17.49 -2.69
CA LEU A 18 -6.68 -17.94 -1.59
C LEU A 18 -6.75 -16.96 -0.43
N ASP A 19 -6.90 -17.49 0.79
CA ASP A 19 -6.92 -16.69 2.02
C ASP A 19 -5.53 -16.20 2.44
N SER A 20 -4.47 -16.84 1.94
CA SER A 20 -3.09 -16.48 2.24
C SER A 20 -2.15 -16.80 1.08
N MET A 21 -0.97 -16.17 1.08
CA MET A 21 0.09 -16.49 0.14
C MET A 21 0.49 -17.98 0.27
N PRO A 22 0.59 -18.74 -0.83
CA PRO A 22 1.10 -20.11 -0.79
C PRO A 22 2.53 -20.18 -0.22
N ALA A 23 2.79 -21.21 0.59
CA ALA A 23 4.14 -21.49 1.10
C ALA A 23 5.03 -22.24 0.10
N ASP A 24 4.40 -22.90 -0.88
CA ASP A 24 5.05 -23.67 -1.93
C ASP A 24 5.39 -22.79 -3.13
N VAL A 25 6.64 -22.83 -3.60
CA VAL A 25 7.16 -21.91 -4.62
C VAL A 25 6.57 -22.23 -6.00
N GLU A 26 6.42 -23.52 -6.32
CA GLU A 26 5.79 -23.97 -7.56
C GLU A 26 4.34 -23.49 -7.64
N ARG A 27 3.59 -23.62 -6.54
CA ARG A 27 2.22 -23.11 -6.46
C ARG A 27 2.17 -21.58 -6.56
N LEU A 28 3.06 -20.88 -5.85
CA LEU A 28 3.15 -19.41 -5.90
C LEU A 28 3.40 -18.91 -7.33
N ALA A 29 4.20 -19.63 -8.12
CA ALA A 29 4.47 -19.26 -9.51
C ALA A 29 3.24 -19.31 -10.43
N GLY A 30 2.23 -20.13 -10.07
CA GLY A 30 0.96 -20.23 -10.81
C GLY A 30 -0.17 -19.35 -10.28
N VAL A 31 0.08 -18.53 -9.25
CA VAL A 31 -0.94 -17.65 -8.66
C VAL A 31 -1.17 -16.40 -9.50
N GLU A 32 -2.43 -16.04 -9.67
CA GLU A 32 -2.88 -14.76 -10.19
C GLU A 32 -3.09 -13.75 -9.05
N PRO A 33 -2.34 -12.65 -8.99
CA PRO A 33 -2.61 -11.57 -8.03
C PRO A 33 -3.92 -10.86 -8.37
N VAL A 34 -4.72 -10.56 -7.34
CA VAL A 34 -5.93 -9.75 -7.46
C VAL A 34 -5.60 -8.33 -7.04
N TYR A 35 -5.79 -7.37 -7.94
CA TYR A 35 -5.45 -5.96 -7.70
C TYR A 35 -6.68 -5.09 -7.48
N GLU A 36 -6.55 -4.17 -6.54
CA GLU A 36 -7.38 -2.98 -6.39
C GLU A 36 -6.60 -1.77 -6.91
N SER A 37 -7.22 -0.92 -7.74
CA SER A 37 -6.59 0.32 -8.23
C SER A 37 -6.97 1.49 -7.32
N LEU A 38 -5.97 2.11 -6.69
CA LEU A 38 -6.17 3.28 -5.82
C LEU A 38 -5.72 4.56 -6.54
N PRO A 39 -6.39 5.70 -6.32
CA PRO A 39 -5.96 6.97 -6.90
C PRO A 39 -4.55 7.35 -6.44
N GLY A 40 -3.69 7.65 -7.41
CA GLY A 40 -2.41 8.31 -7.16
C GLY A 40 -2.59 9.80 -6.89
N TRP A 41 -1.49 10.47 -6.53
CA TRP A 41 -1.52 11.90 -6.17
C TRP A 41 -0.65 12.78 -7.08
N GLU A 42 0.09 12.19 -8.03
CA GLU A 42 0.85 12.90 -9.07
C GLU A 42 1.76 14.06 -8.60
N LYS A 43 2.17 14.05 -7.33
CA LYS A 43 2.95 15.14 -6.72
C LYS A 43 3.98 14.63 -5.71
N SER A 44 5.04 15.41 -5.53
CA SER A 44 6.04 15.11 -4.49
C SER A 44 5.46 15.32 -3.09
N LEU A 45 5.77 14.40 -2.18
CA LEU A 45 5.47 14.50 -0.75
C LEU A 45 6.70 14.85 0.09
N SER A 46 7.85 15.12 -0.53
CA SER A 46 9.14 15.32 0.17
C SER A 46 9.15 16.48 1.18
N HIS A 47 8.20 17.41 1.07
CA HIS A 47 8.04 18.57 1.95
C HIS A 47 7.05 18.32 3.10
N VAL A 48 6.26 17.23 3.06
CA VAL A 48 5.25 16.91 4.07
C VAL A 48 5.93 16.52 5.39
N ARG A 49 5.43 17.04 6.51
CA ARG A 49 5.96 16.76 7.86
C ARG A 49 4.91 16.25 8.84
N ARG A 50 3.63 16.30 8.48
CA ARG A 50 2.51 15.83 9.30
C ARG A 50 1.57 15.00 8.43
N LEU A 51 0.95 13.99 9.03
CA LEU A 51 -0.02 13.15 8.33
C LEU A 51 -1.20 13.96 7.76
N ALA A 52 -1.63 14.99 8.47
CA ALA A 52 -2.72 15.89 8.06
C ALA A 52 -2.39 16.74 6.81
N ASP A 53 -1.10 16.89 6.48
CA ASP A 53 -0.66 17.63 5.29
C ASP A 53 -0.59 16.74 4.04
N LEU A 54 -0.86 15.42 4.18
CA LEU A 54 -0.94 14.52 3.04
C LEU A 54 -2.15 14.87 2.16
N PRO A 55 -2.02 14.74 0.82
CA PRO A 55 -3.19 14.76 -0.04
C PRO A 55 -4.20 13.66 0.34
N PRO A 56 -5.50 13.89 0.14
CA PRO A 56 -6.54 12.90 0.45
C PRO A 56 -6.28 11.52 -0.15
N ALA A 57 -5.80 11.44 -1.40
CA ALA A 57 -5.46 10.18 -2.05
C ALA A 57 -4.33 9.41 -1.35
N ALA A 58 -3.28 10.10 -0.90
CA ALA A 58 -2.20 9.45 -0.14
C ALA A 58 -2.67 9.01 1.25
N ARG A 59 -3.54 9.79 1.89
CA ARG A 59 -4.14 9.40 3.17
C ARG A 59 -5.02 8.15 3.01
N ALA A 60 -5.90 8.13 2.02
CA ALA A 60 -6.75 6.99 1.71
C ALA A 60 -5.93 5.72 1.37
N TYR A 61 -4.79 5.87 0.69
CA TYR A 61 -3.86 4.79 0.45
C TYR A 61 -3.33 4.16 1.75
N LEU A 62 -2.91 5.00 2.72
CA LEU A 62 -2.45 4.52 4.03
C LEU A 62 -3.58 3.86 4.83
N ASP A 63 -4.78 4.43 4.82
CA ASP A 63 -5.95 3.86 5.49
C ASP A 63 -6.26 2.46 4.89
N ARG A 64 -6.24 2.32 3.56
CA ARG A 64 -6.46 1.03 2.89
C ARG A 64 -5.39 -0.02 3.21
N LEU A 65 -4.13 0.38 3.30
CA LEU A 65 -3.05 -0.54 3.70
C LEU A 65 -3.21 -1.03 5.13
N GLN A 66 -3.66 -0.18 6.05
CA GLN A 66 -3.93 -0.59 7.44
C GLN A 66 -5.09 -1.60 7.51
N ASP A 67 -6.15 -1.36 6.74
CA ASP A 67 -7.28 -2.28 6.66
C ASP A 67 -6.86 -3.66 6.13
N LEU A 68 -6.04 -3.69 5.07
CA LEU A 68 -5.52 -4.92 4.47
C LEU A 68 -4.54 -5.66 5.39
N ALA A 69 -3.67 -4.92 6.09
CA ALA A 69 -2.67 -5.50 6.98
C ALA A 69 -3.24 -5.87 8.36
N HIS A 70 -4.46 -5.43 8.68
CA HIS A 70 -5.06 -5.51 10.01
C HIS A 70 -4.13 -4.98 11.12
N ALA A 71 -3.35 -3.94 10.80
CA ALA A 71 -2.33 -3.38 11.67
C ALA A 71 -2.19 -1.88 11.45
N PRO A 72 -1.94 -1.09 12.52
CA PRO A 72 -1.75 0.34 12.40
C PRO A 72 -0.39 0.67 11.77
N ILE A 73 -0.36 1.70 10.93
CA ILE A 73 0.88 2.32 10.46
C ILE A 73 1.36 3.28 11.54
N GLN A 74 2.62 3.14 11.96
CA GLN A 74 3.24 4.00 12.97
C GLN A 74 4.14 5.08 12.34
N TYR A 75 4.73 4.81 11.17
CA TYR A 75 5.65 5.72 10.52
C TYR A 75 5.42 5.74 9.00
N VAL A 76 5.51 6.93 8.41
CA VAL A 76 5.43 7.14 6.96
C VAL A 76 6.66 7.92 6.51
N SER A 77 7.51 7.30 5.68
CA SER A 77 8.64 7.98 5.06
C SER A 77 8.24 8.63 3.73
N VAL A 78 8.53 9.92 3.59
CA VAL A 78 8.29 10.70 2.35
C VAL A 78 9.59 11.17 1.69
N GLY A 79 10.75 10.68 2.14
CA GLY A 79 12.06 11.00 1.56
C GLY A 79 13.25 10.40 2.32
N THR A 80 14.47 10.84 1.99
CA THR A 80 15.73 10.28 2.50
C THR A 80 16.22 10.90 3.81
N HIS A 81 15.73 12.10 4.16
CA HIS A 81 16.16 12.83 5.36
C HIS A 81 15.37 12.42 6.60
N ARG A 82 15.96 12.59 7.79
CA ARG A 82 15.33 12.16 9.06
C ARG A 82 14.03 12.91 9.33
N GLU A 83 13.96 14.19 9.00
CA GLU A 83 12.75 15.00 9.12
C GLU A 83 11.65 14.60 8.13
N GLN A 84 11.94 13.75 7.14
CA GLN A 84 10.95 13.23 6.18
C GLN A 84 10.31 11.92 6.65
N ILE A 85 10.45 11.59 7.93
CA ILE A 85 9.74 10.49 8.59
C ILE A 85 8.62 11.10 9.44
N ILE A 86 7.38 10.81 9.06
CA ILE A 86 6.17 11.25 9.75
C ILE A 86 5.79 10.18 10.76
N GLU A 87 5.69 10.53 12.03
CA GLU A 87 5.12 9.66 13.07
C GLU A 87 3.58 9.78 13.05
N VAL A 88 2.91 8.62 13.12
CA VAL A 88 1.45 8.47 13.11
C VAL A 88 1.03 8.19 14.55
N THR A 89 1.15 9.19 15.41
CA THR A 89 0.64 9.15 16.79
C THR A 89 -0.77 9.72 16.87
#